data_AF-A0A7X0TTC7-F1
#
_entry.id   AF-A0A7X0TTC7-F1
#
_cell.length_a   1.000
_cell.length_b   1.000
_cell.length_c   1.000
_cell.angle_alpha   90.00
_cell.angle_beta   90.00
_cell.angle_gamma   90.00
#
_symmetry.space_group_name_H-M   'P 1'
#
loop_
_entity.id
_entity.type
_entity.pdbx_description
1 polymer ?
#
loop_
_entity_poly.entity_id
_entity_poly.type
_entity_poly.pdbx_seq_one_letter_code
_entity_poly.pdbx_strand_id
1 'polypeptide(L)'
;MNLIKTILISASLISISQLSYANDAEDFEKIRAEQIKKYGGTDIPKPKEVSAKAEAILAKPLGEQSVKELKSIAESSNKASNYVSFIFDEYSQYYRDNYRYDFVQEKVAPFHDNFLRLSNKLKAQRNQAYLNLGKKLATSGNNIEAFFYFRDAFRLSSFTDDKGDHKGIRYQAEQEMKKLMGIEDIESFIYWKE
;
A
#
# COMPACT_ATOMS: atom_id res chain seq x y z
N MET A 1 50.10 -43.23 46.87
CA MET A 1 49.15 -44.33 46.63
C MET A 1 47.77 -43.84 47.04
N ASN A 2 46.86 -43.76 46.07
CA ASN A 2 45.41 -43.59 46.15
C ASN A 2 44.80 -42.28 46.70
N LEU A 3 44.45 -41.43 45.71
CA LEU A 3 43.19 -40.68 45.57
C LEU A 3 42.10 -41.06 46.57
N ILE A 4 41.52 -40.06 47.24
CA ILE A 4 40.05 -39.85 47.27
C ILE A 4 39.80 -38.33 47.30
N LYS A 5 39.34 -37.79 46.18
CA LYS A 5 38.74 -36.45 46.09
C LYS A 5 37.30 -36.57 46.58
N THR A 6 36.98 -35.96 47.71
CA THR A 6 35.58 -35.83 48.14
C THR A 6 35.02 -34.53 47.58
N ILE A 7 34.28 -34.64 46.48
CA ILE A 7 33.47 -33.55 45.93
C ILE A 7 32.12 -33.62 46.66
N LEU A 8 31.87 -32.69 47.58
CA LEU A 8 30.53 -32.42 48.08
C LEU A 8 29.84 -31.52 47.06
N ILE A 9 28.95 -32.11 46.26
CA ILE A 9 28.07 -31.41 45.34
C ILE A 9 27.03 -30.68 46.20
N SER A 10 27.19 -29.36 46.33
CA SER A 10 26.13 -28.50 46.83
C SER A 10 24.98 -28.55 45.83
N ALA A 11 23.87 -29.18 46.21
CA ALA A 11 22.61 -29.12 45.49
C ALA A 11 22.03 -27.70 45.66
N SER A 12 22.55 -26.75 44.88
CA SER A 12 21.88 -25.48 44.67
C SER A 12 20.60 -25.78 43.90
N LEU A 13 19.46 -25.72 44.59
CA LEU A 13 18.16 -25.54 43.95
C LEU A 13 18.23 -24.24 43.17
N ILE A 14 18.65 -24.33 41.91
CA ILE A 14 18.38 -23.29 40.93
C ILE A 14 16.88 -23.40 40.70
N SER A 15 16.12 -22.55 41.39
CA SER A 15 14.79 -22.18 40.98
C SER A 15 14.93 -21.69 39.54
N ILE A 16 14.70 -22.59 38.58
CA ILE A 16 14.48 -22.22 37.19
C ILE A 16 13.23 -21.36 37.28
N SER A 17 13.43 -20.05 37.31
CA SER A 17 12.41 -19.08 36.98
C SER A 17 11.83 -19.60 35.68
N GLN A 18 10.61 -20.13 35.76
CA GLN A 18 9.80 -20.42 34.60
C GLN A 18 9.73 -19.08 33.87
N LEU A 19 10.58 -18.92 32.85
CA LEU A 19 10.33 -17.98 31.78
C LEU A 19 9.00 -18.44 31.22
N SER A 20 7.94 -17.80 31.71
CA SER A 20 6.64 -17.79 31.08
C SER A 20 6.87 -17.31 29.66
N TYR A 21 7.11 -18.25 28.73
CA TYR A 21 6.98 -17.97 27.32
C TYR A 21 5.53 -17.55 27.13
N ALA A 22 5.36 -16.26 26.86
CA ALA A 22 4.08 -15.62 26.71
C ALA A 22 3.28 -16.26 25.57
N ASN A 23 1.97 -16.16 25.74
CA ASN A 23 0.90 -16.71 24.94
C ASN A 23 0.79 -16.05 23.54
N ASP A 24 1.83 -16.11 22.70
CA ASP A 24 1.87 -15.40 21.40
C ASP A 24 1.21 -16.16 20.24
N ALA A 25 0.93 -17.47 20.39
CA ALA A 25 0.33 -18.26 19.32
C ALA A 25 -1.16 -17.94 19.08
N GLU A 26 -1.88 -17.45 20.10
CA GLU A 26 -3.30 -17.09 20.00
C GLU A 26 -3.54 -15.81 19.19
N ASP A 27 -2.55 -14.93 19.06
CA ASP A 27 -2.70 -13.63 18.38
C ASP A 27 -2.49 -13.73 16.86
N PHE A 28 -1.53 -14.54 16.40
CA PHE A 28 -1.25 -14.66 14.96
C PHE A 28 -2.38 -15.29 14.15
N GLU A 29 -3.10 -16.27 14.70
CA GLU A 29 -4.26 -16.86 14.01
C GLU A 29 -5.42 -15.86 13.89
N LYS A 30 -5.62 -15.03 14.92
CA LYS A 30 -6.62 -13.96 14.88
C LYS A 30 -6.24 -12.89 13.86
N ILE A 31 -5.00 -12.41 13.87
CA ILE A 31 -4.48 -11.45 12.90
C ILE A 31 -4.62 -12.00 11.47
N ARG A 32 -4.27 -13.27 11.25
CA ARG A 32 -4.43 -13.94 9.95
C ARG A 32 -5.89 -14.01 9.52
N ALA A 33 -6.80 -14.39 10.43
CA ALA A 33 -8.23 -14.46 10.13
C ALA A 33 -8.79 -13.07 9.76
N GLU A 34 -8.38 -12.01 10.46
CA GLU A 34 -8.76 -10.64 10.14
C GLU A 34 -8.21 -10.18 8.78
N GLN A 35 -6.96 -10.53 8.45
CA GLN A 35 -6.35 -10.25 7.15
C GLN A 35 -7.06 -10.99 6.01
N ILE A 36 -7.40 -12.27 6.20
CA ILE A 36 -8.17 -13.06 5.22
C ILE A 36 -9.57 -12.46 5.06
N LYS A 37 -10.23 -12.04 6.15
CA LYS A 37 -11.54 -11.39 6.08
C LYS A 37 -11.48 -10.05 5.33
N LYS A 38 -10.43 -9.27 5.55
CA LYS A 38 -10.29 -7.91 5.01
C LYS A 38 -9.78 -7.87 3.57
N TYR A 39 -8.83 -8.74 3.23
CA TYR A 39 -8.12 -8.70 1.95
C TYR A 39 -8.20 -10.02 1.17
N GLY A 40 -8.61 -11.09 1.83
CA GLY A 40 -8.81 -12.38 1.18
C GLY A 40 -9.92 -12.30 0.13
N GLY A 41 -9.93 -13.32 -0.71
CA GLY A 41 -10.97 -13.54 -1.70
C GLY A 41 -10.83 -14.96 -2.21
N THR A 42 -11.43 -15.26 -3.36
CA THR A 42 -11.36 -16.60 -3.96
C THR A 42 -9.96 -16.98 -4.44
N ASP A 43 -9.11 -16.00 -4.74
CA ASP A 43 -7.74 -16.23 -5.23
C ASP A 43 -6.76 -15.09 -4.84
N ILE A 44 -5.46 -15.38 -4.93
CA ILE A 44 -4.34 -14.47 -4.75
C ILE A 44 -4.15 -13.65 -6.04
N PRO A 45 -4.21 -12.30 -5.99
CA PRO A 45 -4.06 -11.48 -7.18
C PRO A 45 -2.68 -11.69 -7.82
N LYS A 46 -2.60 -11.62 -9.16
CA LYS A 46 -1.35 -11.63 -9.92
C LYS A 46 -0.97 -10.18 -10.28
N PRO A 47 -0.09 -9.51 -9.54
CA PRO A 47 0.07 -8.05 -9.62
C PRO A 47 0.48 -7.54 -11.01
N LYS A 48 1.34 -8.29 -11.72
CA LYS A 48 1.78 -7.93 -13.08
C LYS A 48 0.62 -7.99 -14.09
N GLU A 49 -0.23 -9.00 -14.01
CA GLU A 49 -1.40 -9.14 -14.88
C GLU A 49 -2.46 -8.07 -14.57
N VAL A 50 -2.68 -7.80 -13.28
CA VAL A 50 -3.58 -6.72 -12.83
C VAL A 50 -3.09 -5.37 -13.38
N SER A 51 -1.79 -5.07 -13.24
CA SER A 51 -1.21 -3.85 -13.79
C SER A 51 -1.41 -3.75 -15.30
N ALA A 52 -1.12 -4.82 -16.05
CA ALA A 52 -1.25 -4.80 -17.51
C ALA A 52 -2.71 -4.57 -17.97
N LYS A 53 -3.68 -5.19 -17.28
CA LYS A 53 -5.11 -4.97 -17.54
C LYS A 53 -5.52 -3.53 -17.23
N ALA A 54 -5.07 -2.98 -16.10
CA ALA A 54 -5.34 -1.60 -15.73
C ALA A 54 -4.74 -0.61 -16.74
N GLU A 55 -3.51 -0.83 -17.20
CA GLU A 55 -2.88 -0.03 -18.26
C GLU A 55 -3.69 -0.03 -19.56
N ALA A 56 -4.11 -1.21 -20.01
CA ALA A 56 -4.90 -1.35 -21.23
C ALA A 56 -6.24 -0.59 -21.17
N ILE A 57 -6.89 -0.57 -20.01
CA ILE A 57 -8.15 0.17 -19.81
C ILE A 57 -7.88 1.68 -19.70
N LEU A 58 -6.90 2.09 -18.90
CA LEU A 58 -6.60 3.50 -18.64
C LEU A 58 -5.99 4.22 -19.84
N ALA A 59 -5.37 3.49 -20.78
CA ALA A 59 -4.86 4.04 -22.03
C ALA A 59 -5.96 4.45 -23.02
N LYS A 60 -7.18 3.93 -22.88
CA LYS A 60 -8.33 4.30 -23.73
C LYS A 60 -8.74 5.75 -23.45
N PRO A 61 -9.35 6.47 -24.42
CA PRO A 61 -10.02 7.74 -24.13
C PRO A 61 -11.09 7.58 -23.03
N LEU A 62 -11.31 8.61 -22.21
CA LEU A 62 -12.27 8.56 -21.09
C LEU A 62 -13.69 8.15 -21.52
N GLY A 63 -14.12 8.53 -22.72
CA GLY A 63 -15.41 8.14 -23.30
C GLY A 63 -15.56 6.62 -23.45
N GLU A 64 -14.48 5.92 -23.78
CA GLU A 64 -14.43 4.48 -24.04
C GLU A 64 -14.16 3.63 -22.79
N GLN A 65 -13.80 4.25 -21.67
CA GLN A 65 -13.64 3.58 -20.39
C GLN A 65 -15.02 3.39 -19.74
N SER A 66 -15.50 2.15 -19.60
CA SER A 66 -16.79 1.91 -18.94
C SER A 66 -16.68 2.03 -17.41
N VAL A 67 -17.78 2.43 -16.75
CA VAL A 67 -17.86 2.48 -15.27
C VAL A 67 -17.54 1.11 -14.65
N LYS A 68 -18.01 0.02 -15.27
CA LYS A 68 -17.77 -1.34 -14.81
C LYS A 68 -16.28 -1.72 -14.89
N GLU A 69 -15.61 -1.42 -16.00
CA GLU A 69 -14.16 -1.66 -16.14
C GLU A 69 -13.37 -0.86 -15.10
N LEU A 70 -13.71 0.42 -14.92
CA LEU A 70 -13.05 1.30 -13.96
C LEU A 70 -13.19 0.81 -12.51
N LYS A 71 -14.39 0.40 -12.09
CA LYS A 71 -14.60 -0.18 -10.74
C LYS A 71 -13.78 -1.46 -10.56
N SER A 72 -13.79 -2.34 -11.57
CA SER A 72 -13.03 -3.60 -11.56
C SER A 72 -11.51 -3.38 -11.44
N ILE A 73 -10.93 -2.45 -12.21
CA ILE A 73 -9.49 -2.18 -12.11
C ILE A 73 -9.13 -1.46 -10.81
N ALA A 74 -10.00 -0.61 -10.27
CA ALA A 74 -9.76 0.03 -8.98
C ALA A 74 -9.69 -1.00 -7.85
N GLU A 75 -10.66 -1.93 -7.79
CA GLU A 75 -10.71 -3.00 -6.80
C GLU A 75 -9.52 -3.96 -6.93
N SER A 76 -9.28 -4.47 -8.14
CA SER A 76 -8.21 -5.44 -8.37
C SER A 76 -6.82 -4.83 -8.14
N SER A 77 -6.58 -3.58 -8.56
CA SER A 77 -5.32 -2.88 -8.31
C SER A 77 -5.13 -2.59 -6.82
N ASN A 78 -6.19 -2.19 -6.11
CA ASN A 78 -6.14 -2.00 -4.66
C ASN A 78 -5.75 -3.30 -3.95
N LYS A 79 -6.44 -4.40 -4.27
CA LYS A 79 -6.16 -5.72 -3.70
C LYS A 79 -4.73 -6.15 -4.00
N ALA A 80 -4.29 -6.08 -5.24
CA ALA A 80 -2.93 -6.41 -5.62
C ALA A 80 -1.88 -5.56 -4.87
N SER A 81 -2.12 -4.25 -4.73
CA SER A 81 -1.22 -3.36 -4.02
C SER A 81 -1.07 -3.71 -2.53
N ASN A 82 -2.15 -4.17 -1.88
CA ASN A 82 -2.10 -4.61 -0.48
C ASN A 82 -1.24 -5.88 -0.34
N TYR A 83 -1.42 -6.87 -1.24
CA TYR A 83 -0.61 -8.08 -1.23
C TYR A 83 0.87 -7.82 -1.49
N VAL A 84 1.20 -6.92 -2.44
CA VAL A 84 2.58 -6.49 -2.69
C VAL A 84 3.13 -5.75 -1.46
N SER A 85 2.29 -4.97 -0.76
CA SER A 85 2.73 -4.19 0.40
C SER A 85 3.13 -5.09 1.58
N PHE A 86 2.47 -6.24 1.80
CA PHE A 86 2.91 -7.18 2.84
C PHE A 86 4.36 -7.64 2.68
N ILE A 87 4.84 -7.82 1.44
CA ILE A 87 6.24 -8.17 1.18
C ILE A 87 7.12 -6.93 1.27
N PHE A 88 6.67 -5.82 0.68
CA PHE A 88 7.39 -4.55 0.72
C PHE A 88 7.68 -4.08 2.14
N ASP A 89 6.73 -4.22 3.06
CA ASP A 89 6.85 -3.70 4.43
C ASP A 89 8.00 -4.39 5.18
N GLU A 90 8.23 -5.70 4.96
CA GLU A 90 9.38 -6.43 5.50
C GLU A 90 10.71 -5.91 4.95
N TYR A 91 10.79 -5.70 3.63
CA TYR A 91 11.98 -5.11 3.00
C TYR A 91 12.20 -3.67 3.46
N SER A 92 11.14 -2.88 3.61
CA SER A 92 11.17 -1.48 4.04
C SER A 92 11.65 -1.36 5.47
N GLN A 93 11.20 -2.24 6.36
CA GLN A 93 11.67 -2.29 7.73
C GLN A 93 13.16 -2.64 7.79
N TYR A 94 13.56 -3.74 7.15
CA TYR A 94 14.96 -4.15 7.13
C TYR A 94 15.86 -3.08 6.52
N TYR A 95 15.45 -2.50 5.39
CA TYR A 95 16.21 -1.46 4.70
C TYR A 95 16.41 -0.23 5.59
N ARG A 96 15.36 0.26 6.24
CA ARG A 96 15.41 1.42 7.14
C ARG A 96 16.32 1.19 8.34
N ASP A 97 16.20 0.05 9.00
CA ASP A 97 16.95 -0.26 10.22
C ASP A 97 18.46 -0.44 9.95
N ASN A 98 18.80 -0.81 8.70
CA ASN A 98 20.16 -1.20 8.30
C ASN A 98 20.75 -0.32 7.17
N TYR A 99 20.09 0.80 6.82
CA TYR A 99 20.46 1.64 5.67
C TYR A 99 21.92 2.14 5.69
N ARG A 100 22.49 2.25 6.89
CA ARG A 100 23.89 2.67 7.12
C ARG A 100 24.95 1.73 6.54
N TYR A 101 24.59 0.50 6.15
CA TYR A 101 25.53 -0.48 5.62
C TYR A 101 25.49 -0.52 4.08
N ASP A 102 26.66 -0.44 3.45
CA ASP A 102 26.79 -0.40 1.98
C ASP A 102 26.13 -1.61 1.30
N PHE A 103 26.27 -2.81 1.88
CA PHE A 103 25.65 -4.00 1.31
C PHE A 103 24.12 -3.92 1.27
N VAL A 104 23.49 -3.17 2.17
CA VAL A 104 22.03 -2.96 2.17
C VAL A 104 21.66 -2.05 1.01
N GLN A 105 22.41 -0.98 0.80
CA GLN A 105 22.21 -0.07 -0.32
C GLN A 105 22.44 -0.75 -1.68
N GLU A 106 23.43 -1.63 -1.78
CA GLU A 106 23.77 -2.28 -3.05
C GLU A 106 22.96 -3.54 -3.34
N LYS A 107 22.73 -4.38 -2.32
CA LYS A 107 22.15 -5.73 -2.51
C LYS A 107 20.69 -5.83 -2.10
N VAL A 108 20.22 -5.01 -1.16
CA VAL A 108 18.83 -5.07 -0.67
C VAL A 108 17.97 -4.00 -1.34
N ALA A 109 18.50 -2.79 -1.54
CA ALA A 109 17.77 -1.69 -2.17
C ALA A 109 17.10 -2.09 -3.51
N PRO A 110 17.76 -2.84 -4.43
CA PRO A 110 17.12 -3.22 -5.68
C PRO A 110 15.83 -4.04 -5.50
N PHE A 111 15.76 -4.90 -4.48
CA PHE A 111 14.56 -5.69 -4.18
C PHE A 111 13.49 -4.82 -3.52
N HIS A 112 13.87 -4.04 -2.52
CA HIS A 112 13.02 -3.04 -1.87
C HIS A 112 12.34 -2.14 -2.92
N ASP A 113 13.13 -1.54 -3.82
CA ASP A 113 12.68 -0.59 -4.82
C ASP A 113 11.78 -1.24 -5.87
N ASN A 114 12.00 -2.51 -6.21
CA ASN A 114 11.13 -3.25 -7.11
C ASN A 114 9.73 -3.46 -6.52
N PHE A 115 9.63 -3.83 -5.23
CA PHE A 115 8.35 -3.96 -4.55
C PHE A 115 7.68 -2.59 -4.35
N LEU A 116 8.43 -1.56 -3.98
CA LEU A 116 7.94 -0.19 -3.84
C LEU A 116 7.33 0.31 -5.16
N ARG A 117 8.09 0.21 -6.26
CA ARG A 117 7.65 0.64 -7.59
C ARG A 117 6.39 -0.09 -8.04
N LEU A 118 6.32 -1.41 -7.85
CA LEU A 118 5.14 -2.18 -8.21
C LEU A 118 3.92 -1.80 -7.35
N SER A 119 4.10 -1.63 -6.04
CA SER A 119 3.04 -1.21 -5.11
C SER A 119 2.50 0.18 -5.49
N ASN A 120 3.40 1.14 -5.75
CA ASN A 120 3.05 2.50 -6.14
C ASN A 120 2.35 2.54 -7.50
N LYS A 121 2.81 1.75 -8.48
CA LYS A 121 2.15 1.64 -9.79
C LYS A 121 0.69 1.19 -9.67
N LEU A 122 0.42 0.16 -8.87
CA LEU A 122 -0.94 -0.34 -8.64
C LEU A 122 -1.81 0.69 -7.89
N LYS A 123 -1.24 1.39 -6.90
CA LYS A 123 -1.93 2.48 -6.19
C LYS A 123 -2.26 3.63 -7.15
N ALA A 124 -1.33 4.01 -8.02
CA ALA A 124 -1.54 5.06 -9.03
C ALA A 124 -2.66 4.68 -10.02
N GLN A 125 -2.68 3.43 -10.50
CA GLN A 125 -3.75 2.91 -11.36
C GLN A 125 -5.12 2.94 -10.68
N ARG A 126 -5.20 2.51 -9.42
CA ARG A 126 -6.43 2.61 -8.61
C ARG A 126 -6.90 4.07 -8.50
N ASN A 127 -5.99 4.99 -8.16
CA ASN A 127 -6.33 6.39 -7.95
C ASN A 127 -6.78 7.06 -9.26
N GLN A 128 -6.13 6.74 -10.38
CA GLN A 128 -6.54 7.20 -11.71
C GLN A 128 -7.93 6.68 -12.08
N ALA A 129 -8.23 5.41 -11.75
CA ALA A 129 -9.55 4.84 -11.98
C ALA A 129 -10.63 5.56 -11.16
N TYR A 130 -10.36 5.94 -9.90
CA TYR A 130 -11.27 6.77 -9.11
C TYR A 130 -11.48 8.15 -9.71
N LEU A 131 -10.41 8.82 -10.16
CA LEU A 131 -10.53 10.11 -10.85
C LEU A 131 -11.41 10.00 -12.11
N ASN A 132 -11.20 8.96 -12.91
CA ASN A 132 -11.98 8.74 -14.14
C ASN A 132 -13.45 8.38 -13.83
N LEU A 133 -13.71 7.60 -12.78
CA LEU A 133 -15.07 7.33 -12.30
C LEU A 133 -15.80 8.61 -11.91
N GLY A 134 -15.14 9.47 -11.13
CA GLY A 134 -15.69 10.77 -10.74
C GLY A 134 -16.04 11.62 -11.96
N LYS A 135 -15.13 11.72 -12.95
CA LYS A 135 -15.39 12.49 -14.18
C LYS A 135 -16.60 11.97 -14.96
N LYS A 136 -16.73 10.64 -15.10
CA LYS A 136 -17.89 10.03 -15.77
C LYS A 136 -19.20 10.31 -15.03
N LEU A 137 -19.21 10.14 -13.70
CA LEU A 137 -20.39 10.37 -12.89
C LEU A 137 -20.83 11.83 -12.88
N ALA A 138 -19.87 12.77 -12.80
CA ALA A 138 -20.14 14.20 -12.91
C ALA A 138 -20.77 14.55 -14.27
N THR A 139 -20.25 13.97 -15.36
CA THR A 139 -20.80 14.16 -16.72
C THR A 139 -22.24 13.65 -16.82
N SER A 140 -22.58 12.59 -16.10
CA SER A 140 -23.93 12.03 -16.02
C SER A 140 -24.83 12.70 -14.98
N GLY A 141 -24.39 13.78 -14.34
CA GLY A 141 -25.15 14.53 -13.33
C GLY A 141 -25.19 13.89 -11.93
N ASN A 142 -24.49 12.78 -11.71
CA ASN A 142 -24.39 12.13 -10.40
C ASN A 142 -23.25 12.75 -9.58
N ASN A 143 -23.45 14.02 -9.20
CA ASN A 143 -22.41 14.85 -8.60
C ASN A 143 -21.99 14.37 -7.20
N ILE A 144 -22.90 13.80 -6.42
CA ILE A 144 -22.59 13.31 -5.07
C ILE A 144 -21.66 12.10 -5.15
N GLU A 145 -21.98 11.09 -5.96
CA GLU A 145 -21.10 9.92 -6.13
C GLU A 145 -19.77 10.34 -6.77
N ALA A 146 -19.80 11.27 -7.74
CA ALA A 146 -18.60 11.82 -8.34
C ALA A 146 -17.67 12.46 -7.29
N PHE A 147 -18.22 13.28 -6.39
CA PHE A 147 -17.47 13.93 -5.32
C PHE A 147 -16.73 12.91 -4.44
N PHE A 148 -17.39 11.82 -4.04
CA PHE A 148 -16.74 10.79 -3.22
C PHE A 148 -15.63 10.04 -3.97
N TYR A 149 -15.80 9.80 -5.27
CA TYR A 149 -14.72 9.23 -6.08
C TYR A 149 -13.53 10.19 -6.23
N PHE A 150 -13.78 11.49 -6.41
CA PHE A 150 -12.69 12.47 -6.40
C PHE A 150 -12.02 12.55 -5.03
N ARG A 151 -12.77 12.52 -3.93
CA ARG A 151 -12.22 12.48 -2.57
C ARG A 151 -11.33 11.26 -2.34
N ASP A 152 -11.71 10.10 -2.87
CA ASP A 152 -10.89 8.90 -2.81
C ASP A 152 -9.60 9.04 -3.64
N ALA A 153 -9.68 9.55 -4.87
CA ALA A 153 -8.51 9.85 -5.69
C ALA A 153 -7.57 10.85 -5.01
N PHE A 154 -8.12 11.87 -4.34
CA PHE A 154 -7.40 12.90 -3.60
C PHE A 154 -6.68 12.32 -2.38
N ARG A 155 -7.40 11.69 -1.44
CA ARG A 155 -6.84 11.26 -0.15
C ARG A 155 -5.84 10.11 -0.28
N LEU A 156 -5.92 9.35 -1.36
CA LEU A 156 -5.09 8.17 -1.60
C LEU A 156 -3.87 8.45 -2.50
N SER A 157 -3.76 9.65 -3.05
CA SER A 157 -2.65 10.06 -3.92
C SER A 157 -1.61 10.88 -3.16
N SER A 158 -0.35 10.75 -3.57
CA SER A 158 0.75 11.58 -3.09
C SER A 158 0.59 13.04 -3.54
N PHE A 159 1.27 13.94 -2.82
CA PHE A 159 1.32 15.36 -3.19
C PHE A 159 2.10 15.63 -4.47
N THR A 160 3.00 14.74 -4.84
CA THR A 160 3.78 14.79 -6.07
C THR A 160 3.57 13.52 -6.88
N ASP A 161 3.61 13.63 -8.20
CA ASP A 161 3.69 12.47 -9.09
C ASP A 161 5.12 11.86 -9.10
N ASP A 162 5.32 10.82 -9.92
CA ASP A 162 6.61 10.13 -10.06
C ASP A 162 7.74 11.04 -10.60
N LYS A 163 7.41 12.21 -11.16
CA LYS A 163 8.36 13.23 -11.66
C LYS A 163 8.58 14.37 -10.66
N GLY A 164 7.89 14.35 -9.53
CA GLY A 164 7.92 15.44 -8.55
C GLY A 164 6.95 16.59 -8.85
N ASP A 165 6.04 16.44 -9.81
CA ASP A 165 5.05 17.46 -10.15
C ASP A 165 3.86 17.41 -9.17
N HIS A 166 3.48 18.58 -8.66
CA HIS A 166 2.34 18.75 -7.77
C HIS A 166 0.99 18.70 -8.50
N LYS A 167 0.95 18.73 -9.83
CA LYS A 167 -0.27 18.71 -10.65
C LYS A 167 -0.75 17.31 -11.03
N GLY A 168 -0.32 16.29 -10.29
CA GLY A 168 -0.75 14.90 -10.44
C GLY A 168 -2.21 14.63 -10.04
N ILE A 169 -2.56 13.35 -9.87
CA ILE A 169 -3.93 12.88 -9.62
C ILE A 169 -4.58 13.58 -8.42
N ARG A 170 -3.83 13.79 -7.34
CA ARG A 170 -4.34 14.47 -6.13
C ARG A 170 -4.87 15.86 -6.47
N TYR A 171 -4.05 16.67 -7.13
CA TYR A 171 -4.40 18.02 -7.52
C TYR A 171 -5.58 18.03 -8.48
N GLN A 172 -5.58 17.17 -9.49
CA GLN A 172 -6.69 17.07 -10.45
C GLN A 172 -8.01 16.73 -9.74
N ALA A 173 -8.00 15.79 -8.81
CA ALA A 173 -9.18 15.45 -8.03
C ALA A 173 -9.66 16.62 -7.14
N GLU A 174 -8.74 17.40 -6.58
CA GLU A 174 -9.07 18.63 -5.85
C GLU A 174 -9.79 19.64 -6.73
N GLN A 175 -9.30 19.87 -7.96
CA GLN A 175 -9.94 20.81 -8.90
C GLN A 175 -11.35 20.37 -9.26
N GLU A 176 -11.56 19.07 -9.51
CA GLU A 176 -12.89 18.54 -9.82
C GLU A 176 -13.85 18.66 -8.62
N MET A 177 -13.37 18.43 -7.38
CA MET A 177 -14.18 18.67 -6.18
C MET A 177 -14.56 20.15 -6.04
N LYS A 178 -13.61 21.06 -6.22
CA LYS A 178 -13.86 22.51 -6.16
C LYS A 178 -14.90 22.95 -7.19
N LYS A 179 -14.78 22.44 -8.41
CA LYS A 179 -15.75 22.66 -9.49
C LYS A 179 -17.16 22.18 -9.15
N LEU A 180 -17.29 21.00 -8.56
CA LEU A 180 -18.60 20.49 -8.11
C LEU A 180 -19.23 21.35 -7.00
N MET A 181 -18.40 22.05 -6.24
CA MET A 181 -18.81 22.86 -5.09
C MET A 181 -18.95 24.36 -5.40
N GLY A 182 -18.46 24.84 -6.55
CA GLY A 182 -18.46 26.26 -6.90
C GLY A 182 -17.48 27.09 -6.07
N ILE A 183 -16.30 26.52 -5.75
CA ILE A 183 -15.23 27.15 -4.93
C ILE A 183 -13.87 27.12 -5.63
N GLU A 184 -13.87 27.26 -6.96
CA GLU A 184 -12.65 27.26 -7.77
C GLU A 184 -11.70 28.43 -7.48
N ASP A 185 -12.19 29.47 -6.80
CA ASP A 185 -11.43 30.65 -6.37
C ASP A 185 -10.49 30.36 -5.18
N ILE A 186 -10.74 29.30 -4.41
CA ILE A 186 -9.85 28.88 -3.33
C ILE A 186 -8.59 28.28 -3.96
N GLU A 187 -7.41 28.79 -3.61
CA GLU A 187 -6.14 28.28 -4.13
C GLU A 187 -5.85 26.82 -3.68
N SER A 188 -5.07 26.10 -4.48
CA SER A 188 -4.53 24.78 -4.13
C SER A 188 -3.04 24.88 -3.83
N PHE A 189 -2.58 24.13 -2.84
CA PHE A 189 -1.16 24.06 -2.53
C PHE A 189 -0.35 23.41 -3.66
N ILE A 190 0.67 24.13 -4.16
CA ILE A 190 1.66 23.68 -5.13
C ILE A 190 3.03 24.17 -4.64
N TYR A 191 4.00 23.27 -4.43
CA TYR A 191 5.30 23.60 -3.81
C TYR A 191 6.41 23.97 -4.82
N TRP A 192 6.08 24.15 -6.11
CA TRP A 192 6.97 24.53 -7.23
C TRP A 192 7.78 23.43 -7.93
N LYS A 193 7.61 23.36 -9.25
CA LYS A 193 8.66 23.30 -10.26
C LYS A 193 8.08 24.01 -11.50
N GLU A 194 8.63 25.17 -11.86
CA GLU A 194 8.38 25.78 -13.19
C GLU A 194 8.95 24.88 -14.29
#